data_AF-K1YG17-F1
#
_entry.id   AF-K1YG17-F1
#
_cell.length_a   1.000
_cell.length_b   1.000
_cell.length_c   1.000
_cell.angle_alpha   90.00
_cell.angle_beta   90.00
_cell.angle_gamma   90.00
#
_symmetry.space_group_name_H-M   'P 1'
#
loop_
_entity.id
_entity.type
_entity.pdbx_description
1 polymer ?
#
loop_
_entity_poly.entity_id
_entity_poly.type
_entity_poly.pdbx_seq_one_letter_code
_entity_poly.pdbx_strand_id
1 'polypeptide(L)' 'MAMSDPLADLLTRIRNAGMVRHERVDVPLSKVKAGVAAILKREGFIVDYEVIEDKVQGVLRIEMRYDNRR' A
#
# COMPACT_ATOMS: atom_id res chain seq x y z
N MET A 1 -18.37 2.40 -9.95
CA MET A 1 -18.34 1.38 -8.87
C MET A 1 -18.23 2.13 -7.55
N ALA A 2 -19.19 1.93 -6.63
CA ALA A 2 -19.10 2.50 -5.30
C ALA A 2 -18.00 1.73 -4.52
N MET A 3 -17.01 2.45 -4.00
CA MET A 3 -15.98 1.88 -3.13
C MET A 3 -16.63 1.58 -1.78
N SER A 4 -17.03 0.34 -1.54
CA SER A 4 -17.69 -0.04 -0.28
C SER A 4 -16.71 -0.11 0.90
N ASP A 5 -15.47 -0.52 0.64
CA ASP A 5 -14.44 -0.63 1.69
C ASP A 5 -13.04 -0.21 1.19
N PRO A 6 -12.57 0.98 1.60
CA PRO A 6 -11.24 1.47 1.29
C PRO A 6 -10.08 0.63 1.84
N LEU A 7 -10.28 -0.14 2.91
CA LEU A 7 -9.25 -0.99 3.48
C LEU A 7 -9.15 -2.33 2.74
N ALA A 8 -10.29 -2.92 2.37
CA ALA A 8 -10.30 -4.11 1.53
C ALA A 8 -9.66 -3.84 0.16
N ASP A 9 -9.92 -2.67 -0.45
CA ASP A 9 -9.26 -2.23 -1.69
C ASP A 9 -7.74 -2.12 -1.52
N LEU A 10 -7.26 -1.54 -0.41
CA LEU A 10 -5.83 -1.46 -0.10
C LEU A 10 -5.18 -2.85 -0.07
N LEU A 11 -5.73 -3.76 0.72
CA LEU A 11 -5.16 -5.12 0.87
C LEU A 11 -5.21 -5.89 -0.45
N THR A 12 -6.28 -5.72 -1.22
CA THR A 12 -6.43 -6.34 -2.55
C THR A 12 -5.35 -5.83 -3.51
N ARG A 13 -5.08 -4.52 -3.53
CA ARG A 13 -4.01 -3.94 -4.38
C ARG A 13 -2.63 -4.44 -3.98
N ILE A 14 -2.32 -4.47 -2.69
CA ILE A 14 -1.04 -5.00 -2.17
C ILE A 14 -0.87 -6.47 -2.58
N ARG A 15 -1.91 -7.30 -2.38
CA ARG A 15 -1.89 -8.71 -2.80
C ARG A 15 -1.63 -8.85 -4.30
N ASN A 16 -2.36 -8.12 -5.12
CA ASN A 16 -2.25 -8.20 -6.58
C ASN A 16 -0.86 -7.76 -7.04
N ALA A 17 -0.33 -6.65 -6.49
CA ALA A 17 1.04 -6.20 -6.76
C ALA A 17 2.09 -7.24 -6.35
N GLY A 18 1.89 -7.91 -5.21
CA GLY A 18 2.71 -9.03 -4.77
C GLY A 18 2.73 -10.18 -5.79
N MET A 19 1.57 -10.54 -6.34
CA MET A 19 1.43 -11.62 -7.33
C MET A 19 2.13 -11.32 -8.65
N VAL A 20 2.06 -10.08 -9.14
CA VAL A 20 2.69 -9.67 -10.42
C VAL A 20 4.07 -9.04 -10.27
N ARG A 21 4.62 -9.04 -9.05
CA ARG A 21 5.94 -8.49 -8.69
C ARG A 21 6.11 -6.99 -9.02
N HIS A 22 5.09 -6.18 -8.78
CA HIS A 22 5.20 -4.72 -8.89
C HIS A 22 5.99 -4.13 -7.71
N GLU A 23 7.05 -3.37 -8.01
CA GLU A 23 7.89 -2.74 -6.99
C GLU A 23 7.12 -1.79 -6.06
N ARG A 24 6.06 -1.14 -6.58
CA ARG A 24 5.31 -0.09 -5.86
C ARG A 24 3.80 -0.19 -6.07
N VAL A 25 3.06 0.25 -5.06
CA VAL A 25 1.59 0.35 -5.09
C VAL A 25 1.14 1.72 -4.63
N ASP A 26 0.39 2.41 -5.48
CA ASP A 26 -0.18 3.72 -5.17
C ASP A 26 -1.67 3.59 -4.84
N VAL A 27 -2.06 4.17 -3.70
CA VAL A 27 -3.46 4.23 -3.25
C VAL A 27 -3.82 5.64 -2.75
N PRO A 28 -5.10 6.04 -2.79
CA PRO A 28 -5.53 7.28 -2.15
C PRO A 28 -5.18 7.28 -0.66
N LEU A 29 -4.57 8.35 -0.18
CA LEU A 29 -4.17 8.51 1.22
C LEU A 29 -5.40 8.53 2.13
N SER A 30 -5.26 7.87 3.27
CA SER A 30 -6.20 7.92 4.39
C SER A 30 -5.44 7.63 5.66
N LYS A 31 -5.81 8.26 6.77
CA LYS A 31 -5.17 8.04 8.08
C LYS A 31 -5.18 6.54 8.48
N VAL A 32 -6.27 5.84 8.17
CA VAL A 32 -6.40 4.40 8.44
C VAL A 32 -5.41 3.60 7.58
N LYS A 33 -5.34 3.90 6.27
CA LYS A 33 -4.42 3.22 5.35
C LYS A 33 -2.96 3.45 5.71
N ALA A 34 -2.61 4.67 6.10
CA ALA A 34 -1.27 5.01 6.57
C ALA A 34 -0.91 4.25 7.86
N GLY A 35 -1.86 4.14 8.81
CA GLY A 35 -1.67 3.33 10.02
C GLY A 35 -1.45 1.84 9.72
N VAL A 36 -2.20 1.29 8.76
CA VAL A 36 -2.03 -0.10 8.30
C VAL A 36 -0.67 -0.28 7.61
N ALA A 37 -0.27 0.65 6.74
CA ALA A 37 1.06 0.60 6.11
C ALA A 37 2.19 0.66 7.14
N ALA A 38 2.05 1.47 8.20
CA ALA A 38 3.02 1.51 9.31
C ALA A 38 3.14 0.17 10.03
N ILE A 39 2.01 -0.51 10.28
CA ILE A 39 2.01 -1.86 10.86
C ILE A 39 2.69 -2.84 9.90
N LEU A 40 2.32 -2.85 8.62
CA LEU A 40 2.90 -3.74 7.62
C LEU A 40 4.43 -3.55 7.49
N LYS A 41 4.91 -2.30 7.58
CA LYS A 41 6.35 -1.99 7.62
C LYS A 41 7.00 -2.56 8.89
N ARG A 42 6.40 -2.33 10.05
CA ARG A 42 6.93 -2.81 11.35
C ARG A 42 7.03 -4.34 11.40
N GLU A 43 6.03 -5.05 10.89
CA GLU A 43 6.03 -6.51 10.81
C GLU A 43 6.91 -7.04 9.64
N GLY A 44 7.44 -6.15 8.79
CA GLY A 44 8.38 -6.48 7.72
C GLY A 44 7.74 -7.05 6.43
N PHE A 45 6.43 -6.85 6.22
CA PHE A 45 5.72 -7.27 5.01
C PHE A 45 5.97 -6.36 3.80
N ILE A 46 6.26 -5.09 4.05
CA ILE A 46 6.62 -4.09 3.03
C ILE A 46 7.99 -3.50 3.37
N VAL A 47 8.67 -2.91 2.38
CA VAL A 47 9.98 -2.27 2.60
C VAL A 47 9.77 -0.92 3.27
N ASP A 48 8.98 -0.07 2.63
CA ASP A 48 8.65 1.25 3.13
C ASP A 48 7.30 1.74 2.58
N TYR A 49 6.83 2.87 3.09
CA TYR A 49 5.74 3.63 2.52
C TYR A 49 6.04 5.14 2.57
N GLU A 50 5.55 5.86 1.56
CA GLU A 50 5.68 7.31 1.44
C GLU A 50 4.30 7.94 1.36
N VAL A 51 4.13 9.08 2.03
CA VAL A 51 2.93 9.91 1.93
C VAL A 51 3.26 11.08 1.03
N ILE A 52 2.66 11.09 -0.15
CA ILE A 52 2.79 12.15 -1.14
C ILE A 52 1.55 13.04 -0.99
N GLU A 53 1.73 14.23 -0.44
CA GLU A 53 0.63 15.20 -0.33
C GLU A 53 0.32 15.80 -1.71
N ASP A 54 -0.96 15.78 -2.10
CA ASP A 54 -1.46 16.49 -3.28
C ASP A 54 -2.52 17.52 -2.86
N LYS A 55 -2.98 18.37 -3.78
CA LYS A 55 -3.97 19.42 -3.50
C LYS A 55 -5.39 18.89 -3.17
N VAL A 56 -5.60 17.58 -3.17
CA VAL A 56 -6.92 16.94 -3.12
C VAL A 56 -7.04 16.03 -1.89
N GLN A 57 -6.36 14.90 -1.87
CA GLN A 57 -6.43 13.90 -0.80
C GLN A 57 -5.07 13.25 -0.49
N GLY A 58 -4.07 13.43 -1.35
CA GLY A 58 -2.77 12.76 -1.25
C GLY A 58 -2.76 11.31 -1.71
N VAL A 59 -1.56 10.78 -1.90
CA VAL A 59 -1.29 9.40 -2.32
C VAL A 59 -0.41 8.73 -1.26
N LEU A 60 -0.80 7.52 -0.88
CA LEU A 60 0.05 6.63 -0.11
C LEU A 60 0.71 5.67 -1.09
N ARG A 61 2.03 5.77 -1.20
CA ARG A 61 2.87 4.90 -2.01
C ARG A 61 3.50 3.84 -1.12
N ILE A 62 3.35 2.58 -1.48
CA ILE A 62 3.86 1.43 -0.72
C ILE A 62 4.93 0.74 -1.54
N GLU A 63 6.13 0.57 -0.98
CA GLU A 63 7.22 -0.19 -1.59
C GLU A 63 7.16 -1.65 -1.16
N MET A 64 6.99 -2.54 -2.13
CA MET A 64 6.76 -3.95 -1.90
C MET A 64 8.07 -4.67 -1.57
N ARG A 65 8.04 -5.54 -0.56
CA ARG A 65 9.17 -6.41 -0.24
C ARG A 65 9.08 -7.70 -1.04
N TYR A 66 10.14 -8.01 -1.77
CA TYR A 66 10.30 -9.31 -2.43
C TYR A 66 11.51 -10.02 -1.86
N ASP A 67 11.28 -11.21 -1.30
CA ASP A 67 12.39 -12.10 -0.98
C ASP A 67 12.84 -12.74 -2.30
N ASN A 68 14.11 -12.57 -2.66
CA ASN A 68 14.67 -13.05 -3.92
C ASN A 68 14.99 -14.55 -3.87
N ARG A 69 14.24 -15.33 -3.07
CA ARG A 69 14.32 -16.80 -3.01
C ARG A 69 13.79 -17.38 -4.33
N ARG A 70 14.67 -17.37 -5.33
CA ARG A 70 14.72 -18.38 -6.39
C ARG A 70 15.35 -19.64 -5.85
#